data_AF-A0A972JVF3-F1
#
_entry.id   AF-A0A972JVF3-F1
#
_cell.length_a   1.000
_cell.length_b   1.000
_cell.length_c   1.000
_cell.angle_alpha   90.00
_cell.angle_beta   90.00
_cell.angle_gamma   90.00
#
_symmetry.space_group_name_H-M   'P 1'
#
loop_
_entity.id
_entity.type
_entity.pdbx_description
1 polymer ?
#
loop_
_entity_poly.entity_id
_entity_poly.type
_entity_poly.pdbx_seq_one_letter_code
_entity_poly.pdbx_strand_id
1 'polypeptide(L)'
;MLYGPVGITFDSYRGSYTTTCHMLNCYWSDRWYNLEVLWYADWQPRSHYVNIATPATWQDQILQFVDLDLDVIWSATTDDIMLDDEDEFIAHQERFGYPDDLITQAQQTSEAVRTMIALRRYPFDGSLYGWRPHGTT
;
A
#
# COMPACT_ATOMS: atom_id res chain seq x y z
N MET A 1 8.90 -1.45 9.03
CA MET A 1 8.39 -2.51 8.14
C MET A 1 7.75 -3.59 9.00
N LEU A 2 6.68 -4.22 8.54
CA LEU A 2 6.01 -5.34 9.19
C LEU A 2 5.84 -6.47 8.17
N TYR A 3 6.17 -7.70 8.55
CA TYR A 3 6.07 -8.86 7.67
C TYR A 3 4.94 -9.80 8.13
N GLY A 4 4.08 -10.16 7.19
CA GLY A 4 3.05 -11.17 7.36
C GLY A 4 3.33 -12.39 6.47
N PRO A 5 3.54 -13.59 7.04
CA PRO A 5 3.59 -14.81 6.23
C PRO A 5 2.20 -15.23 5.73
N VAL A 6 2.17 -16.20 4.81
CA VAL A 6 0.95 -16.92 4.42
C VAL A 6 0.35 -17.60 5.65
N GLY A 7 -0.99 -17.64 5.72
CA GLY A 7 -1.72 -18.35 6.77
C GLY A 7 -1.96 -17.54 8.04
N ILE A 8 -1.61 -16.26 8.07
CA ILE A 8 -1.98 -15.37 9.17
C ILE A 8 -3.40 -14.88 8.97
N THR A 9 -4.20 -14.92 10.04
CA THR A 9 -5.53 -14.35 10.06
C THR A 9 -5.48 -12.92 10.60
N PHE A 10 -6.11 -12.00 9.88
CA PHE A 10 -6.29 -10.62 10.28
C PHE A 10 -7.77 -10.32 10.44
N ASP A 11 -8.11 -9.55 11.47
CA ASP A 11 -9.44 -8.99 11.63
C ASP A 11 -9.49 -7.61 11.00
N SER A 12 -10.51 -7.37 10.18
CA SER A 12 -10.78 -6.07 9.56
C SER A 12 -12.25 -5.70 9.79
N TYR A 13 -12.60 -4.46 9.48
CA TYR A 13 -14.01 -4.04 9.47
C TYR A 13 -14.84 -4.80 8.42
N ARG A 14 -14.20 -5.38 7.39
CA ARG A 14 -14.80 -6.25 6.36
C ARG A 14 -14.88 -7.72 6.80
N GLY A 15 -14.47 -8.04 8.03
CA GLY A 15 -14.42 -9.39 8.59
C GLY A 15 -13.00 -9.96 8.70
N SER A 16 -12.91 -11.20 9.16
CA SER A 16 -11.63 -11.92 9.30
C SER A 16 -11.21 -12.54 7.97
N TYR A 17 -9.95 -12.36 7.58
CA TYR A 17 -9.39 -13.00 6.39
C TYR A 17 -8.06 -13.68 6.72
N THR A 18 -7.79 -14.82 6.08
CA THR A 18 -6.50 -15.52 6.16
C THR A 18 -5.68 -15.24 4.92
N THR A 19 -4.44 -14.82 5.09
CA THR A 19 -3.54 -14.48 3.99
C THR A 19 -3.20 -15.70 3.14
N THR A 20 -3.25 -15.51 1.82
CA THR A 20 -2.78 -16.47 0.81
C THR A 20 -1.43 -16.09 0.21
N CYS A 21 -0.87 -14.97 0.66
CA CYS A 21 0.35 -14.36 0.16
C CYS A 21 1.28 -13.97 1.30
N HIS A 22 2.57 -13.83 0.98
CA HIS A 22 3.52 -13.14 1.84
C HIS A 22 3.39 -11.63 1.59
N MET A 23 3.47 -10.84 2.65
CA MET A 23 3.36 -9.38 2.58
C MET A 23 4.44 -8.71 3.41
N LEU A 24 5.09 -7.70 2.82
CA LEU A 24 5.96 -6.77 3.52
C LEU A 24 5.30 -5.38 3.48
N ASN A 25 4.88 -4.90 4.64
CA ASN A 25 4.27 -3.60 4.80
C ASN A 25 5.31 -2.56 5.23
N CYS A 26 5.38 -1.47 4.49
CA CYS A 26 6.27 -0.34 4.67
C CYS A 26 5.45 0.90 5.00
N TYR A 27 5.85 1.58 6.08
CA TYR A 27 5.18 2.75 6.63
C TYR A 27 6.20 3.83 6.89
N TRP A 28 5.80 5.09 6.67
CA TRP A 28 6.68 6.24 6.80
C TRP A 28 6.00 7.38 7.55
N SER A 29 6.77 8.08 8.38
CA SER A 29 6.29 9.27 9.11
C SER A 29 6.29 10.54 8.27
N ASP A 30 6.79 10.47 7.03
CA ASP A 30 7.00 11.60 6.14
C ASP A 30 6.46 11.36 4.71
N ARG A 31 5.70 10.27 4.50
CA ARG A 31 5.05 9.98 3.21
C ARG A 31 3.55 9.82 3.37
N TRP A 32 2.83 10.27 2.35
CA TRP A 32 1.37 10.18 2.27
C TRP A 32 0.89 8.88 1.61
N TYR A 33 1.65 7.81 1.79
CA TYR A 33 1.27 6.49 1.35
C TYR A 33 1.97 5.41 2.18
N ASN A 34 1.35 4.25 2.25
CA ASN A 34 1.94 3.01 2.73
C ASN A 34 2.16 2.07 1.55
N LEU A 35 3.15 1.19 1.64
CA LEU A 35 3.45 0.22 0.57
C LEU A 35 3.36 -1.18 1.14
N GLU A 36 2.54 -2.01 0.50
CA GLU A 36 2.56 -3.44 0.67
C GLU A 36 3.24 -4.08 -0.55
N VAL A 37 4.33 -4.82 -0.30
CA VAL A 37 4.96 -5.67 -1.31
C VAL A 37 4.44 -7.09 -1.11
N LEU A 38 3.84 -7.65 -2.16
CA LEU A 38 3.20 -8.95 -2.11
C LEU A 38 3.97 -9.98 -2.94
N TRP A 39 4.05 -11.19 -2.40
CA TRP A 39 4.48 -12.38 -3.11
C TRP A 39 3.43 -13.47 -2.99
N TYR A 40 3.33 -14.32 -4.01
CA TYR A 40 2.61 -15.58 -3.89
C TYR A 40 3.26 -16.47 -2.81
N ALA A 41 2.56 -17.54 -2.42
CA ALA A 41 3.04 -18.48 -1.39
C ALA A 41 4.39 -19.16 -1.74
N ASP A 42 4.74 -19.23 -3.02
CA ASP A 42 6.01 -19.74 -3.53
C ASP A 42 7.10 -18.67 -3.69
N TRP A 43 6.88 -17.47 -3.14
CA TRP A 43 7.76 -16.30 -3.21
C TRP A 43 7.94 -15.68 -4.60
N GLN A 44 7.11 -16.04 -5.59
CA GLN A 44 7.08 -15.29 -6.84
C GLN A 44 6.51 -13.88 -6.61
N PRO A 45 7.09 -12.82 -7.21
CA PRO A 45 6.55 -11.47 -7.16
C PRO A 45 5.08 -11.42 -7.58
N ARG A 46 4.24 -10.73 -6.80
CA ARG A 46 2.82 -10.56 -7.12
C ARG A 46 2.52 -9.11 -7.50
N SER A 47 2.70 -8.18 -6.57
CA SER A 47 2.39 -6.77 -6.79
C SER A 47 3.02 -5.87 -5.74
N HIS A 48 3.12 -4.59 -6.07
CA HIS A 48 3.15 -3.51 -5.08
C HIS A 48 1.73 -2.95 -5.00
N TYR A 49 1.17 -2.92 -3.79
CA TYR A 49 -0.08 -2.25 -3.49
C TYR A 49 0.25 -1.01 -2.65
N VAL A 50 -0.18 0.16 -3.11
CA VAL A 50 0.15 1.44 -2.49
C VAL A 50 -1.12 2.11 -2.01
N ASN A 51 -1.33 2.06 -0.70
CA ASN A 51 -2.42 2.74 -0.03
C ASN A 51 -2.05 4.22 0.17
N ILE A 52 -2.82 5.12 -0.46
CA ILE A 52 -2.71 6.55 -0.21
C ILE A 52 -3.32 6.86 1.15
N ALA A 53 -2.48 7.31 2.07
CA ALA A 53 -2.81 7.42 3.49
C ALA A 53 -2.12 8.64 4.12
N THR A 54 -2.57 9.06 5.29
CA THR A 54 -1.77 10.02 6.09
C THR A 54 -0.43 9.40 6.51
N PRO A 55 0.60 10.22 6.77
CA PRO A 55 1.85 9.72 7.33
C PRO A 55 1.62 8.89 8.60
N ALA A 56 2.30 7.75 8.67
CA ALA A 56 2.15 6.81 9.74
C ALA A 56 2.85 7.30 11.01
N THR A 57 2.22 7.11 12.15
CA THR A 57 2.74 7.47 13.48
C THR A 57 2.75 6.26 14.40
N TRP A 58 3.69 6.24 15.35
CA TRP A 58 3.75 5.23 16.40
C TRP A 58 3.35 5.84 17.74
N GLN A 59 2.38 5.23 18.41
CA GLN A 59 1.96 5.60 19.76
C GLN A 59 1.77 4.31 20.58
N ASP A 60 2.49 4.17 21.69
CA ASP A 60 2.36 3.02 22.61
C ASP A 60 2.33 1.64 21.92
N GLN A 61 3.28 1.43 20.99
CA GLN A 61 3.41 0.22 20.15
C GLN A 61 2.28 0.01 19.12
N ILE A 62 1.40 1.00 18.94
CA ILE A 62 0.36 1.01 17.93
C ILE A 62 0.83 1.87 16.76
N LEU A 63 0.84 1.29 15.57
CA LEU A 63 1.02 2.00 14.32
C LEU A 63 -0.33 2.56 13.87
N GLN A 64 -0.40 3.86 13.59
CA GLN A 64 -1.62 4.56 13.21
C GLN A 64 -1.43 5.37 11.94
N PHE A 65 -2.42 5.31 11.06
CA PHE A 65 -2.58 6.15 9.89
C PHE A 65 -4.07 6.19 9.51
N VAL A 66 -4.44 7.13 8.66
CA VAL A 66 -5.78 7.23 8.07
C VAL A 66 -5.68 6.92 6.59
N ASP A 67 -6.51 5.99 6.13
CA ASP A 67 -6.71 5.65 4.72
C ASP A 67 -7.43 6.79 3.99
N LEU A 68 -7.01 7.11 2.76
CA LEU A 68 -7.60 8.19 1.95
C LEU A 68 -8.31 7.67 0.69
N ASP A 69 -8.72 6.40 0.71
CA ASP A 69 -9.56 5.70 -0.28
C ASP A 69 -9.03 5.62 -1.71
N LEU A 70 -7.77 5.99 -1.95
CA LEU A 70 -7.12 5.80 -3.25
C LEU A 70 -6.00 4.79 -3.11
N ASP A 71 -5.93 3.86 -4.07
CA ASP A 71 -4.88 2.87 -4.14
C ASP A 71 -4.18 2.88 -5.50
N VAL A 72 -2.87 2.70 -5.52
CA VAL A 72 -2.11 2.44 -6.74
C VAL A 72 -1.56 1.03 -6.70
N ILE A 73 -1.92 0.22 -7.70
CA ILE A 73 -1.49 -1.17 -7.81
C ILE A 73 -0.53 -1.30 -8.99
N TRP A 74 0.67 -1.81 -8.72
CA TRP A 74 1.63 -2.21 -9.75
C TRP A 74 1.77 -3.72 -9.79
N SER A 75 1.31 -4.32 -10.88
CA SER A 75 1.33 -5.77 -11.14
C SER A 75 2.73 -6.23 -11.51
N ALA A 76 3.28 -7.22 -10.79
CA ALA A 76 4.56 -7.82 -11.15
C ALA A 76 4.47 -8.73 -12.39
N THR A 77 3.27 -9.24 -12.69
CA THR A 77 3.04 -10.21 -13.78
C THR A 77 2.87 -9.51 -15.12
N THR A 78 2.04 -8.45 -15.15
CA THR A 78 1.68 -7.75 -16.39
C THR A 78 2.41 -6.44 -16.56
N ASP A 79 3.05 -5.95 -15.50
CA ASP A 79 3.68 -4.62 -15.42
C ASP A 79 2.69 -3.44 -15.49
N ASP A 80 1.39 -3.72 -15.39
CA ASP A 80 0.36 -2.70 -15.40
C ASP A 80 0.36 -1.86 -14.11
N ILE A 81 0.03 -0.59 -14.26
CA ILE A 81 -0.18 0.37 -13.17
C ILE A 81 -1.65 0.76 -13.18
N MET A 82 -2.36 0.46 -12.11
CA MET A 82 -3.79 0.74 -11.94
C MET A 82 -3.98 1.73 -10.78
N LEU A 83 -4.87 2.71 -10.98
CA LEU A 83 -5.47 3.49 -9.90
C LEU A 83 -6.79 2.80 -9.55
N ASP A 84 -6.97 2.43 -8.30
CA ASP A 84 -8.14 1.72 -7.79
C ASP A 84 -8.95 2.62 -6.85
N ASP A 85 -10.21 2.25 -6.62
CA ASP A 85 -11.14 2.87 -5.66
C ASP A 85 -11.47 4.38 -5.89
N GLU A 86 -11.33 4.86 -7.14
CA GLU A 86 -11.69 6.26 -7.51
C GLU A 86 -13.16 6.61 -7.19
N ASP A 87 -14.07 5.65 -7.34
CA ASP A 87 -15.49 5.82 -7.05
C ASP A 87 -15.77 5.84 -5.54
N GLU A 88 -15.11 4.99 -4.75
CA GLU A 88 -15.15 5.01 -3.28
C GLU A 88 -14.62 6.36 -2.76
N PHE A 89 -13.48 6.82 -3.26
CA PHE A 89 -12.91 8.13 -2.92
C PHE A 89 -13.87 9.29 -3.20
N ILE A 90 -14.54 9.32 -4.37
CA ILE A 90 -15.53 10.37 -4.68
C ILE A 90 -16.73 10.29 -3.73
N ALA A 91 -17.27 9.09 -3.50
CA ALA A 91 -18.41 8.91 -2.62
C ALA A 91 -18.09 9.29 -1.16
N HIS A 92 -16.87 9.00 -0.70
CA HIS A 92 -16.41 9.30 0.64
C HIS A 92 -16.14 10.79 0.86
N GLN A 93 -15.67 11.52 -0.15
CA GLN A 93 -15.59 12.98 -0.10
C GLN A 93 -16.95 13.61 0.22
N GLU A 94 -18.00 13.21 -0.49
CA GLU A 94 -19.36 13.71 -0.26
C GLU A 94 -19.92 13.27 1.09
N ARG A 95 -19.72 11.99 1.45
CA ARG A 95 -20.28 11.39 2.66
C ARG A 95 -19.65 11.91 3.95
N PHE A 96 -18.33 12.09 3.95
CA PHE A 96 -17.55 12.43 5.15
C PHE A 96 -17.05 13.88 5.15
N GLY A 97 -17.21 14.61 4.05
CA GLY A 97 -16.84 16.02 3.96
C GLY A 97 -15.32 16.21 3.99
N TYR A 98 -14.61 15.52 3.10
CA TYR A 98 -13.15 15.63 3.02
C TYR A 98 -12.74 17.08 2.74
N PRO A 99 -11.78 17.65 3.50
CA PRO A 99 -11.23 18.96 3.21
C PRO A 99 -10.57 19.01 1.82
N ASP A 100 -10.70 20.13 1.11
CA ASP A 100 -10.15 20.32 -0.25
C ASP A 100 -8.63 20.07 -0.32
N ASP A 101 -7.90 20.44 0.73
CA ASP A 101 -6.46 20.21 0.84
C ASP A 101 -6.13 18.71 0.99
N LEU A 102 -6.96 17.96 1.71
CA LEU A 102 -6.82 16.51 1.84
C LEU A 102 -7.09 15.79 0.51
N ILE A 103 -8.15 16.21 -0.21
CA ILE A 103 -8.47 15.69 -1.55
C ILE A 103 -7.31 15.93 -2.50
N THR A 104 -6.81 17.17 -2.52
CA THR A 104 -5.68 17.58 -3.34
C THR A 104 -4.43 16.75 -3.01
N GLN A 105 -4.15 16.55 -1.71
CA GLN A 105 -2.99 15.79 -1.26
C GLN A 105 -3.08 14.31 -1.69
N ALA A 106 -4.26 13.67 -1.57
CA ALA A 106 -4.44 12.29 -2.00
C ALA A 106 -4.20 12.12 -3.51
N GLN A 107 -4.82 12.99 -4.34
CA GLN A 107 -4.66 12.99 -5.80
C GLN A 107 -3.22 13.27 -6.24
N GLN A 108 -2.54 14.23 -5.62
CA GLN A 108 -1.13 14.52 -5.92
C GLN A 108 -0.22 13.36 -5.53
N THR A 109 -0.52 12.70 -4.42
CA THR A 109 0.28 11.56 -3.96
C THR A 109 0.10 10.35 -4.87
N SER A 110 -1.13 10.04 -5.29
CA SER A 110 -1.37 8.95 -6.24
C SER A 110 -0.66 9.19 -7.57
N GLU A 111 -0.71 10.40 -8.11
CA GLU A 111 0.03 10.75 -9.34
C GLU A 111 1.55 10.67 -9.16
N ALA A 112 2.07 11.14 -8.04
CA ALA A 112 3.50 11.04 -7.72
C ALA A 112 3.95 9.58 -7.63
N VAL A 113 3.14 8.71 -7.01
CA VAL A 113 3.40 7.27 -6.93
C VAL A 113 3.41 6.64 -8.32
N ARG A 114 2.38 6.89 -9.16
CA ARG A 114 2.34 6.39 -10.54
C ARG A 114 3.57 6.84 -11.34
N THR A 115 3.98 8.09 -11.18
CA THR A 115 5.21 8.61 -11.80
C THR A 115 6.46 7.90 -11.30
N MET A 116 6.58 7.62 -9.99
CA MET A 116 7.72 6.87 -9.44
C MET A 116 7.78 5.44 -9.98
N ILE A 117 6.64 4.77 -10.13
CA ILE A 117 6.55 3.42 -10.71
C ILE A 117 6.96 3.46 -12.18
N ALA A 118 6.39 4.38 -12.98
CA ALA A 118 6.73 4.53 -14.40
C ALA A 118 8.22 4.83 -14.63
N LEU A 119 8.85 5.57 -13.71
CA LEU A 119 10.28 5.91 -13.76
C LEU A 119 11.19 4.90 -13.04
N ARG A 120 10.64 3.80 -12.52
CA ARG A 120 11.38 2.78 -11.74
C ARG A 120 12.24 3.38 -10.62
N ARG A 121 11.66 4.31 -9.87
CA ARG A 121 12.34 4.93 -8.72
C ARG A 121 12.06 4.13 -7.46
N TYR A 122 13.09 3.83 -6.69
CA TYR A 122 12.94 3.21 -5.37
C TYR A 122 11.85 3.94 -4.54
N PRO A 123 10.91 3.22 -3.90
CA PRO A 123 10.85 1.76 -3.73
C PRO A 123 10.23 0.97 -4.90
N PHE A 124 9.88 1.61 -6.01
CA PHE A 124 9.18 1.02 -7.17
C PHE A 124 10.12 0.62 -8.32
N ASP A 125 11.34 0.21 -7.99
CA ASP A 125 12.34 -0.30 -8.94
C ASP A 125 12.37 -1.84 -9.01
N GLY A 126 11.48 -2.50 -8.26
CA GLY A 126 11.38 -3.97 -8.16
C GLY A 126 12.42 -4.61 -7.25
N SER A 127 13.38 -3.85 -6.71
CA SER A 127 14.42 -4.39 -5.83
C SER A 127 13.86 -5.02 -4.56
N LEU A 128 12.73 -4.50 -4.06
CA LEU A 128 12.07 -5.02 -2.87
C LEU A 128 11.57 -6.46 -3.04
N TYR A 129 11.32 -6.95 -4.25
CA TYR A 129 10.94 -8.35 -4.46
C TYR A 129 12.03 -9.37 -4.04
N GLY A 130 13.28 -8.92 -3.91
CA GLY A 130 14.38 -9.71 -3.37
C GLY A 130 14.41 -9.82 -1.83
N TRP A 131 13.58 -9.05 -1.12
CA TRP A 131 13.56 -9.05 0.35
C TRP A 131 13.03 -10.38 0.93
N ARG A 132 13.60 -10.82 2.07
CA ARG A 132 13.14 -11.98 2.86
C ARG A 132 13.25 -11.70 4.37
N PRO A 133 12.39 -12.28 5.23
CA PRO A 133 12.30 -11.97 6.67
C PRO A 133 13.55 -12.27 7.51
N HIS A 134 14.46 -13.12 7.03
CA HIS A 134 15.69 -13.49 7.73
C HIS A 134 16.97 -13.20 6.93
N GLY A 135 16.88 -12.34 5.91
CA GLY A 135 17.94 -12.15 4.91
C GLY A 135 17.94 -13.25 3.85
N THR A 136 18.68 -13.03 2.76
CA THR A 136 18.88 -14.02 1.69
C THR A 136 19.76 -15.15 2.18
N THR A 137 19.30 -16.40 2.08
CA THR A 137 20.17 -17.57 1.93
C THR A 137 20.72 -17.64 0.52
#